data_AF-A0A7G2IVF0-F1
#
_entry.id   AF-A0A7G2IVF0-F1
#
_cell.length_a   1.000
_cell.length_b   1.000
_cell.length_c   1.000
_cell.angle_alpha   90.00
_cell.angle_beta   90.00
_cell.angle_gamma   90.00
#
_symmetry.space_group_name_H-M   'P 1'
#
loop_
_entity.id
_entity.type
_entity.pdbx_description
1 polymer ?
#
loop_
_entity_poly.entity_id
_entity_poly.type
_entity_poly.pdbx_seq_one_letter_code
_entity_poly.pdbx_strand_id
1 'polypeptide(L)' 'MIRCDENYFTEKYDLTRTHSDVVDAAKIVAPGKTLDLGCGNGRNSLYLAANGYDVTAWDKNPMSIANLERIKKRGRAD' A
#
# COMPACT_ATOMS: atom_id res chain seq x y z
N MET A 1 -0.86 -4.86 -15.51
CA MET A 1 -1.82 -5.86 -14.96
C MET A 1 -1.77 -5.75 -13.45
N ILE A 2 -2.91 -5.55 -12.80
CA ILE A 2 -3.01 -5.44 -11.33
C ILE A 2 -2.76 -6.84 -10.74
N ARG A 3 -1.82 -6.96 -9.80
CA ARG A 3 -1.40 -8.22 -9.15
C ARG A 3 -2.13 -8.46 -7.83
N CYS A 4 -2.57 -7.39 -7.16
CA CYS A 4 -3.40 -7.44 -5.96
C CYS A 4 -4.48 -6.38 -6.08
N ASP A 5 -5.74 -6.77 -5.90
CA ASP A 5 -6.87 -5.84 -5.91
C ASP A 5 -6.90 -4.97 -4.64
N GLU A 6 -7.85 -4.04 -4.62
CA GLU A 6 -8.13 -3.13 -3.49
C GLU A 6 -8.54 -3.81 -2.17
N ASN A 7 -8.96 -5.09 -2.19
CA ASN A 7 -9.52 -5.80 -1.05
C ASN A 7 -8.48 -6.69 -0.38
N TYR A 8 -7.45 -7.15 -1.11
CA TYR A 8 -6.41 -8.05 -0.60
C TYR A 8 -5.88 -7.67 0.80
N PHE A 9 -5.43 -6.42 0.99
CA PHE A 9 -4.86 -5.98 2.27
C PHE A 9 -5.93 -5.70 3.34
N THR A 10 -7.16 -5.44 2.92
CA THR A 10 -8.33 -5.33 3.80
C THR A 10 -8.62 -6.68 4.42
N GLU A 11 -8.79 -7.70 3.59
CA GLU A 11 -9.18 -9.05 4.01
C GLU A 11 -8.07 -9.75 4.79
N LYS A 12 -6.82 -9.57 4.38
CA LYS A 12 -5.69 -10.31 4.97
C LYS A 12 -5.12 -9.68 6.24
N TYR A 13 -5.22 -8.35 6.38
CA TYR A 13 -4.57 -7.62 7.47
C TYR A 13 -5.47 -6.62 8.20
N ASP A 14 -6.78 -6.64 7.94
CA ASP A 14 -7.79 -5.78 8.58
C ASP A 14 -7.48 -4.29 8.43
N LEU A 15 -6.91 -3.91 7.28
CA LEU A 15 -6.76 -2.50 6.90
C LEU A 15 -8.08 -1.97 6.36
N THR A 16 -8.29 -0.66 6.43
CA THR A 16 -9.37 -0.06 5.63
C THR A 16 -9.04 -0.21 4.14
N ARG A 17 -10.08 -0.42 3.33
CA ARG A 17 -9.96 -0.56 1.87
C ARG A 17 -9.12 0.57 1.26
N THR A 18 -8.32 0.22 0.26
CA THR A 18 -7.58 1.19 -0.55
C THR A 18 -8.48 2.34 -0.98
N HIS A 19 -7.99 3.57 -0.86
CA HIS A 19 -8.79 4.74 -1.21
C HIS A 19 -9.21 4.68 -2.69
N SER A 20 -10.47 5.00 -3.00
CA SER A 20 -11.01 4.92 -4.37
C SER A 20 -10.15 5.69 -5.37
N ASP A 21 -9.77 6.91 -5.02
CA ASP A 21 -8.96 7.77 -5.91
C ASP A 21 -7.58 7.19 -6.21
N VAL A 22 -7.01 6.40 -5.28
CA VAL A 22 -5.73 5.71 -5.50
C VAL A 22 -5.92 4.54 -6.46
N VAL A 23 -7.03 3.79 -6.33
CA VAL A 23 -7.39 2.71 -7.25
C VAL A 23 -7.62 3.26 -8.66
N ASP A 24 -8.35 4.37 -8.78
CA ASP A 24 -8.64 5.01 -10.06
C ASP A 24 -7.39 5.64 -10.69
N ALA A 25 -6.57 6.33 -9.90
CA ALA A 25 -5.29 6.87 -10.38
C ALA A 25 -4.37 5.77 -10.92
N ALA A 26 -4.32 4.61 -10.25
CA ALA A 26 -3.48 3.50 -10.68
C ALA A 26 -3.87 2.88 -12.03
N LYS A 27 -5.05 3.20 -12.57
CA LYS A 27 -5.48 2.78 -13.92
C LYS A 27 -4.84 3.60 -15.03
N ILE A 28 -4.42 4.84 -14.73
CA ILE A 28 -3.91 5.80 -15.72
C ILE A 28 -2.48 6.25 -15.45
N VAL A 29 -2.03 6.21 -14.20
CA VAL A 29 -0.64 6.47 -13.82
C VAL A 29 0.12 5.16 -13.92
N ALA A 30 1.22 5.16 -14.68
CA ALA A 30 2.08 3.98 -14.78
C ALA A 30 2.90 3.80 -13.49
N PRO A 31 3.24 2.55 -13.11
CA PRO A 31 4.11 2.31 -11.96
C PRO A 31 5.44 3.06 -12.05
N GLY A 32 5.86 3.65 -10.93
CA GLY A 32 7.10 4.42 -10.82
C GLY A 32 7.44 4.78 -9.38
N LYS A 33 8.42 5.66 -9.21
CA LYS A 33 8.80 6.19 -7.88
C LYS A 33 7.64 6.98 -7.29
N THR A 34 7.21 6.58 -6.10
CA THR A 34 6.01 7.09 -5.44
C THR A 34 6.32 7.51 -4.02
N LEU A 35 5.77 8.64 -3.59
CA LEU A 35 5.86 9.12 -2.21
C LEU A 35 4.46 9.20 -1.62
N ASP A 36 4.20 8.42 -0.57
CA ASP A 36 2.95 8.43 0.20
C ASP A 36 3.16 9.18 1.52
N LEU A 37 2.63 10.40 1.61
CA LEU A 37 2.78 11.30 2.76
C LEU A 37 1.57 11.18 3.70
N GLY A 38 1.82 10.78 4.94
CA GLY A 38 0.75 10.43 5.88
C GLY A 38 0.17 9.06 5.58
N CYS A 39 1.04 8.07 5.34
CA CYS A 39 0.64 6.76 4.84
C CYS A 39 -0.20 5.94 5.84
N GLY A 40 -0.21 6.31 7.13
CA GLY A 40 -0.86 5.58 8.20
C GLY A 40 -0.36 4.13 8.25
N ASN A 41 -1.29 3.19 8.42
CA ASN A 41 -0.99 1.74 8.38
C ASN A 41 -0.69 1.21 6.96
N GLY A 42 -0.69 2.08 5.94
CA GLY A 42 -0.16 1.81 4.62
C GLY A 42 -1.10 1.13 3.63
N ARG A 43 -2.43 1.27 3.78
CA ARG A 43 -3.41 0.68 2.83
C ARG A 43 -3.10 1.02 1.36
N ASN A 44 -2.74 2.26 1.10
CA ASN A 44 -2.40 2.76 -0.23
C ASN A 44 -0.98 2.33 -0.63
N SER A 45 -0.01 2.58 0.25
CA SER A 45 1.39 2.19 0.04
C SER A 45 1.57 0.71 -0.31
N LEU A 46 0.92 -0.19 0.43
CA LEU A 46 0.98 -1.63 0.20
C LEU A 46 0.31 -2.03 -1.11
N TYR A 47 -0.86 -1.47 -1.40
CA TYR A 47 -1.56 -1.69 -2.68
C TYR A 47 -0.70 -1.26 -3.86
N LEU A 48 -0.13 -0.05 -3.83
CA LEU A 48 0.71 0.48 -4.91
C LEU A 48 1.98 -0.36 -5.05
N ALA A 49 2.67 -0.70 -3.96
CA ALA A 49 3.89 -1.51 -4.00
C ALA A 49 3.62 -2.92 -4.58
N ALA A 50 2.53 -3.57 -4.18
CA ALA A 50 2.14 -4.88 -4.73
C ALA A 50 1.83 -4.83 -6.23
N ASN A 51 1.43 -3.66 -6.73
CA ASN A 51 1.11 -3.41 -8.13
C ASN A 51 2.28 -2.78 -8.93
N GLY A 52 3.51 -2.87 -8.41
CA GLY A 52 4.74 -2.57 -9.14
C GLY A 52 5.28 -1.15 -8.97
N TYR A 53 4.69 -0.34 -8.10
CA TYR A 53 5.22 0.98 -7.76
C TYR A 53 6.40 0.85 -6.79
N ASP A 54 7.39 1.74 -6.92
CA ASP A 54 8.49 1.87 -5.96
C ASP A 54 8.10 2.91 -4.91
N VAL A 55 7.55 2.46 -3.79
CA VAL A 55 6.89 3.33 -2.80
C VAL A 55 7.82 3.67 -1.64
N THR A 56 8.00 4.97 -1.41
CA THR A 56 8.49 5.54 -0.15
C THR A 56 7.28 6.03 0.66
N ALA A 57 7.10 5.54 1.88
CA ALA A 57 5.93 5.81 2.71
C ALA A 57 6.35 6.49 4.02
N TRP A 58 5.82 7.67 4.30
CA TRP A 58 6.14 8.46 5.49
C TRP A 58 4.91 8.69 6.35
N ASP A 59 5.06 8.52 7.65
CA ASP A 59 4.05 8.89 8.64
C ASP A 59 4.75 9.32 9.94
N LYS A 60 4.11 10.21 10.70
CA LYS A 60 4.61 10.64 12.01
C LYS A 60 4.39 9.59 13.09
N ASN A 61 3.44 8.67 12.90
CA ASN A 61 3.07 7.67 13.90
C ASN A 61 3.99 6.44 13.78
N PRO A 62 4.91 6.22 14.72
CA PRO A 62 5.84 5.09 14.65
C PRO A 62 5.14 3.73 14.74
N MET A 63 3.98 3.64 15.42
CA MET A 63 3.22 2.39 15.51
C MET A 63 2.62 2.01 14.16
N SER A 64 2.16 3.00 13.38
CA SER A 64 1.66 2.78 12.02
C SER A 64 2.77 2.31 11.08
N ILE A 65 3.94 2.93 11.15
CA ILE A 65 5.13 2.50 10.38
C ILE A 65 5.58 1.09 10.80
N ALA A 66 5.57 0.77 12.09
CA ALA A 66 5.92 -0.57 12.57
C ALA A 66 4.95 -1.65 12.05
N ASN A 67 3.65 -1.37 12.03
CA ASN A 67 2.66 -2.30 11.47
C ASN A 67 2.82 -2.45 9.94
N LEU A 68 3.06 -1.36 9.23
CA LEU A 68 3.36 -1.37 7.79
C LEU A 68 4.59 -2.25 7.48
N GLU A 69 5.70 -2.07 8.21
CA GLU A 69 6.91 -2.89 8.05
C GLU A 69 6.66 -4.37 8.42
N ARG A 70 5.82 -4.65 9.43
CA ARG A 70 5.41 -6.02 9.77
C ARG A 70 4.67 -6.69 8.60
N ILE A 71 3.73 -5.99 7.97
CA ILE A 71 2.96 -6.50 6.83
C ILE A 71 3.88 -6.70 5.61
N LYS A 72 4.73 -5.70 5.30
CA LYS A 72 5.72 -5.76 4.22
C LYS A 72 6.66 -6.96 4.33
N LYS A 73 7.11 -7.31 5.54
CA LYS A 73 7.94 -8.50 5.77
C LYS A 73 7.18 -9.81 5.52
N ARG A 74 5.89 -9.88 5.87
CA ARG A 74 5.05 -11.06 5.66
C ARG A 74 4.69 -11.25 4.18
N GLY A 75 4.30 -10.18 3.49
CA GLY A 75 3.91 -10.25 2.07
C GLY A 75 5.06 -10.49 1.08
N ARG A 76 6.32 -10.51 1.52
CA ARG A 76 7.48 -10.95 0.71
C ARG A 76 7.75 -12.46 0.80
N ALA A 77 7.08 -13.15 1.71
CA ALA A 77 7.22 -14.60 1.90
C ALA A 77 6.10 -15.40 1.22
N ASP A 78 5.15 -14.71 0.59
CA ASP A 78 4.02 -15.24 -0.20
C ASP A 78 4.29 -15.05 -1.70
#